data_AF-W6NQG7-F1
#
_entry.id   AF-W6NQG7-F1
#
_cell.length_a   1.000
_cell.length_b   1.000
_cell.length_c   1.000
_cell.angle_alpha   90.00
_cell.angle_beta   90.00
_cell.angle_gamma   90.00
#
_symmetry.space_group_name_H-M   'P 1'
#
loop_
_entity.id
_entity.type
_entity.pdbx_description
1 polymer ?
#
loop_
_entity_poly.entity_id
_entity_poly.type
_entity_poly.pdbx_seq_one_letter_code
_entity_poly.pdbx_strand_id
1 'polypeptide(L)'
;MYTRGNGTHYNTTVFLPPGIIPLRCLPGQNVPLPFAGFLSPPHFLWSPQDVRDNVYGLMPDPSVHEPAAFDIQPMTGSTVGGRFRMQLSIPIYNHKLFTECKQLVNSFLPSFWLDLRVATRDYARDYIYFNTTVIPRIILGESEIKCYDPIIGKLDGGAFREWVGSPTVQR
;
A
#
# COMPACT_ATOMS: atom_id res chain seq x y z
N MET A 1 15.07 6.31 -23.06
CA MET A 1 14.09 6.92 -24.00
C MET A 1 13.12 5.81 -24.38
N TYR A 2 11.92 5.80 -23.80
CA TYR A 2 10.91 4.78 -24.07
C TYR A 2 10.26 5.12 -25.41
N THR A 3 10.57 4.34 -26.45
CA THR A 3 10.00 4.57 -27.78
C THR A 3 8.57 4.05 -27.81
N ARG A 4 7.68 4.96 -28.20
CA ARG A 4 6.29 4.70 -28.61
C ARG A 4 6.29 3.66 -29.73
N GLY A 5 5.97 2.41 -29.40
CA GLY A 5 5.91 1.28 -30.34
C GLY A 5 7.03 0.26 -30.11
N ASN A 6 6.62 -0.95 -29.71
CA ASN A 6 7.47 -2.05 -29.22
C ASN A 6 8.26 -1.70 -27.96
N GLY A 7 7.79 -2.18 -26.80
CA GLY A 7 8.52 -2.06 -25.54
C GLY A 7 9.99 -2.45 -25.67
N THR A 8 10.81 -1.92 -24.77
CA THR A 8 12.24 -2.27 -24.69
C THR A 8 12.38 -3.78 -24.60
N HIS A 9 13.09 -4.41 -25.53
CA HIS A 9 13.29 -5.86 -25.58
C HIS A 9 14.78 -6.18 -25.63
N TYR A 10 15.20 -7.27 -24.99
CA TYR A 10 16.51 -7.88 -25.20
C TYR A 10 16.29 -9.32 -25.64
N ASN A 11 16.69 -9.61 -26.88
CA ASN A 11 16.39 -10.89 -27.53
C ASN A 11 14.87 -11.17 -27.52
N THR A 12 14.44 -12.33 -27.01
CA THR A 12 13.02 -12.72 -26.88
C THR A 12 12.33 -12.16 -25.64
N THR A 13 13.04 -11.42 -24.77
CA THR A 13 12.51 -10.91 -23.50
C THR A 13 11.99 -9.50 -23.66
N VAL A 14 10.71 -9.29 -23.39
CA VAL A 14 10.08 -7.97 -23.33
C VAL A 14 10.24 -7.41 -21.93
N PHE A 15 10.93 -6.27 -21.80
CA PHE A 15 11.02 -5.56 -20.53
C PHE A 15 9.77 -4.74 -20.30
N LEU A 16 9.26 -4.84 -19.09
CA LEU A 16 8.13 -4.05 -18.65
C LEU A 16 8.61 -2.68 -18.15
N PRO A 17 7.78 -1.63 -18.32
CA PRO A 17 8.03 -0.35 -17.68
C PRO A 17 8.13 -0.52 -16.15
N PRO A 18 8.92 0.33 -15.47
CA PRO A 18 9.01 0.28 -14.02
C PRO A 18 7.64 0.47 -13.35
N GLY A 19 7.46 -0.15 -12.19
CA GLY A 19 6.20 -0.12 -11.43
C GLY A 19 5.12 -1.08 -11.93
N ILE A 20 5.39 -1.89 -12.97
CA ILE A 20 4.48 -2.91 -13.48
C ILE A 20 5.12 -4.30 -13.36
N ILE A 21 4.38 -5.26 -12.82
CA ILE A 21 4.84 -6.63 -12.59
C ILE A 21 3.86 -7.59 -13.27
N PRO A 22 4.34 -8.57 -14.07
CA PRO A 22 3.46 -9.54 -14.70
C PRO A 22 2.99 -10.56 -13.66
N LEU A 23 1.69 -10.81 -13.63
CA LEU A 23 1.11 -11.88 -12.82
C LEU A 23 1.19 -13.18 -13.63
N ARG A 24 1.95 -14.17 -13.13
CA ARG A 24 2.04 -15.49 -13.80
C ARG A 24 0.98 -16.49 -13.35
N CYS A 25 0.62 -16.45 -12.07
CA CYS A 25 -0.30 -17.40 -11.46
C CYS A 25 -1.40 -16.65 -10.70
N LEU A 26 -2.54 -17.32 -10.49
CA LEU A 26 -3.58 -16.80 -9.60
C LEU A 26 -3.05 -16.69 -8.16
N PRO A 27 -3.30 -15.58 -7.45
CA PRO A 27 -2.91 -15.48 -6.04
C PRO A 27 -3.62 -16.57 -5.24
N GLY A 28 -2.83 -17.41 -4.56
CA GLY A 28 -3.33 -18.54 -3.77
C GLY A 28 -3.46 -19.87 -4.52
N GLN A 29 -3.19 -19.92 -5.83
CA GLN A 29 -3.20 -21.17 -6.60
C GLN A 29 -2.02 -21.23 -7.57
N ASN A 30 -1.34 -22.37 -7.66
CA ASN A 30 -0.28 -22.59 -8.65
C ASN A 30 -0.85 -22.97 -10.03
N VAL A 31 -1.81 -22.18 -10.50
CA VAL A 31 -2.47 -22.36 -11.79
C VAL A 31 -2.19 -21.11 -12.62
N PRO A 32 -1.79 -21.27 -13.90
CA PRO A 32 -1.58 -20.13 -14.78
C PRO A 32 -2.88 -19.36 -14.95
N LEU A 33 -2.78 -18.04 -15.12
CA LEU A 33 -3.95 -17.22 -15.38
C LEU A 33 -4.58 -17.57 -16.74
N PRO A 34 -5.92 -17.54 -16.85
CA PRO A 34 -6.60 -17.70 -18.14
C PRO A 34 -6.41 -16.49 -19.07
N PHE A 35 -5.88 -15.37 -18.55
CA PHE A 35 -5.55 -14.16 -19.30
C PHE A 35 -4.25 -13.53 -18.78
N ALA A 36 -3.58 -12.73 -19.59
CA ALA A 36 -2.40 -11.99 -19.14
C ALA A 36 -2.83 -10.89 -18.15
N GLY A 37 -2.34 -10.95 -16.92
CA GLY A 37 -2.60 -9.95 -15.88
C GLY A 37 -1.32 -9.25 -15.44
N PHE A 38 -1.41 -7.96 -15.13
CA PHE A 38 -0.30 -7.17 -14.62
C PHE A 38 -0.72 -6.44 -13.35
N LEU A 39 0.17 -6.43 -12.37
CA LEU A 39 0.01 -5.70 -11.12
C LEU A 39 0.81 -4.41 -11.16
N SER A 40 0.23 -3.35 -10.61
CA SER A 40 0.87 -2.04 -10.49
C SER A 40 0.28 -1.28 -9.30
N PRO A 41 0.94 -0.23 -8.79
CA PRO A 41 0.28 0.72 -7.90
C PRO A 41 -0.94 1.36 -8.58
N PRO A 42 -1.97 1.77 -7.81
CA PRO A 42 -3.11 2.49 -8.36
C PRO A 42 -2.70 3.68 -9.23
N HIS A 43 -3.43 3.88 -10.34
CA HIS A 43 -3.17 4.93 -11.32
C HIS A 43 -1.75 4.92 -11.89
N PHE A 44 -1.06 3.79 -11.84
CA PHE A 44 0.34 3.62 -12.25
C PHE A 44 1.28 4.65 -11.60
N LEU A 45 1.11 4.92 -10.30
CA LEU A 45 1.82 5.96 -9.53
C LEU A 45 3.33 6.05 -9.80
N TRP A 46 4.02 4.93 -9.95
CA TRP A 46 5.48 4.87 -10.15
C TRP A 46 5.92 4.49 -11.57
N SER A 47 4.97 4.46 -12.51
CA SER A 47 5.29 4.14 -13.90
C SER A 47 5.63 5.39 -14.71
N PRO A 48 6.38 5.24 -15.82
CA PRO A 48 6.71 6.35 -16.71
C PRO A 48 5.46 7.06 -17.22
N GLN A 49 5.59 8.35 -17.54
CA GLN A 49 4.48 9.16 -18.04
C GLN A 49 3.83 8.52 -19.29
N ASP A 50 4.63 7.92 -20.17
CA ASP A 50 4.15 7.22 -21.37
C ASP A 50 3.14 6.09 -21.07
N VAL A 51 3.23 5.46 -19.90
CA VAL A 51 2.26 4.44 -19.46
C VAL A 51 0.96 5.11 -19.00
N ARG A 52 1.09 6.17 -18.21
CA ARG A 52 -0.04 6.92 -17.62
C ARG A 52 -0.87 7.63 -18.68
N ASP A 53 -0.21 8.16 -19.71
CA ASP A 53 -0.87 8.91 -20.80
C ASP A 53 -1.63 8.00 -21.78
N ASN A 54 -1.46 6.67 -21.71
CA ASN A 54 -2.21 5.74 -22.56
C ASN A 54 -3.68 5.63 -22.16
N VAL A 55 -4.05 6.04 -20.95
CA VAL A 55 -5.42 5.93 -20.42
C VAL A 55 -5.84 7.26 -19.84
N TYR A 56 -6.90 7.84 -20.41
CA TYR A 56 -7.49 9.07 -19.91
C TYR A 56 -8.19 8.84 -18.56
N GLY A 57 -8.06 9.81 -17.65
CA GLY A 57 -8.71 9.79 -16.33
C GLY A 57 -7.84 9.27 -15.19
N LEU A 58 -6.57 8.95 -15.44
CA LEU A 58 -5.64 8.56 -14.37
C LEU A 58 -5.06 9.77 -13.65
N MET A 59 -5.25 9.85 -12.34
CA MET A 59 -4.68 10.88 -11.47
C MET A 59 -3.85 10.21 -10.35
N PRO A 60 -2.55 9.92 -10.60
CA PRO A 60 -1.68 9.34 -9.57
C PRO A 60 -1.42 10.37 -8.46
N ASP A 61 -1.63 9.96 -7.21
CA ASP A 61 -1.40 10.78 -6.03
C ASP A 61 -0.72 9.87 -4.98
N PRO A 62 0.52 10.19 -4.56
CA PRO A 62 1.25 9.40 -3.58
C PRO A 62 0.48 9.17 -2.27
N SER A 63 -0.34 10.12 -1.82
CA SER A 63 -1.03 10.03 -0.53
C SER A 63 -2.10 8.94 -0.49
N VAL A 64 -2.75 8.68 -1.63
CA VAL A 64 -3.85 7.71 -1.76
C VAL A 64 -3.49 6.47 -2.57
N HIS A 65 -2.43 6.52 -3.38
CA HIS A 65 -2.05 5.45 -4.30
C HIS A 65 -0.73 4.75 -3.93
N GLU A 66 -0.13 5.07 -2.78
CA GLU A 66 0.98 4.28 -2.26
C GLU A 66 0.55 2.81 -2.02
N PRO A 67 1.28 1.81 -2.56
CA PRO A 67 0.80 0.45 -2.66
C PRO A 67 0.91 -0.36 -1.38
N ALA A 68 1.81 -0.03 -0.46
CA ALA A 68 1.97 -0.80 0.77
C ALA A 68 2.50 0.07 1.90
N ALA A 69 1.78 0.07 3.02
CA ALA A 69 2.25 0.64 4.28
C ALA A 69 1.92 -0.34 5.41
N PHE A 70 2.90 -0.62 6.27
CA PHE A 70 2.74 -1.54 7.40
C PHE A 70 3.16 -0.84 8.69
N ASP A 71 2.27 -0.87 9.67
CA ASP A 71 2.53 -0.39 11.02
C ASP A 71 3.11 -1.56 11.82
N ILE A 72 4.43 -1.56 11.97
CA ILE A 72 5.19 -2.62 12.64
C ILE A 72 5.57 -2.15 14.05
N GLN A 73 5.22 -2.94 15.07
CA GLN A 73 5.65 -2.70 16.44
C GLN A 73 7.17 -2.97 16.57
N PRO A 74 8.02 -1.97 16.85
CA PRO A 74 9.48 -2.13 16.90
C PRO A 74 9.98 -3.24 17.84
N MET A 75 9.33 -3.44 18.98
CA MET A 75 9.82 -4.40 19.97
C MET A 75 9.54 -5.86 19.61
N THR A 76 8.39 -6.15 19.00
CA THR A 76 7.96 -7.53 18.70
C THR A 76 8.02 -7.87 17.22
N GLY A 77 8.22 -6.88 16.35
CA GLY A 77 8.11 -7.03 14.90
C GLY A 77 6.69 -7.34 14.41
N SER A 78 5.68 -7.27 15.28
CA SER A 78 4.30 -7.61 14.94
C SER A 78 3.63 -6.50 14.14
N THR A 79 2.91 -6.85 13.08
CA THR A 79 2.10 -5.91 12.30
C THR A 79 0.79 -5.58 13.03
N VAL A 80 0.63 -4.34 13.48
CA VAL A 80 -0.56 -3.83 14.18
C VAL A 80 -1.58 -3.25 13.19
N GLY A 81 -1.08 -2.81 12.04
CA GLY A 81 -1.87 -2.20 10.98
C GLY A 81 -1.18 -2.39 9.64
N GLY A 82 -1.97 -2.40 8.58
CA GLY A 82 -1.46 -2.51 7.22
C GLY A 82 -2.46 -1.95 6.22
N ARG A 83 -1.92 -1.37 5.15
CA ARG A 83 -2.67 -0.96 3.97
C ARG A 83 -1.96 -1.50 2.76
N PHE A 84 -2.71 -2.15 1.89
CA PHE A 84 -2.19 -2.74 0.67
C PHE A 84 -3.10 -2.37 -0.49
N ARG A 85 -2.54 -1.61 -1.44
CA ARG A 85 -3.25 -1.08 -2.59
C ARG A 85 -2.59 -1.59 -3.86
N MET A 86 -3.36 -2.28 -4.69
CA MET A 86 -2.87 -2.79 -5.96
C MET A 86 -3.91 -2.61 -7.06
N GLN A 87 -3.42 -2.38 -8.26
CA GLN A 87 -4.20 -2.29 -9.47
C GLN A 87 -3.91 -3.49 -10.37
N LEU A 88 -4.98 -4.17 -10.78
CA LEU A 88 -4.92 -5.20 -11.82
C LEU A 88 -5.18 -4.54 -13.17
N SER A 89 -4.25 -4.73 -14.10
CA SER A 89 -4.35 -4.24 -15.46
C SER A 89 -4.21 -5.40 -16.45
N ILE A 90 -4.99 -5.34 -17.53
CA ILE A 90 -4.96 -6.32 -18.62
C ILE A 90 -4.22 -5.66 -19.79
N PRO A 91 -3.19 -6.29 -20.38
CA PRO A 91 -2.52 -5.70 -21.52
C PRO A 91 -3.39 -5.84 -22.75
N ILE A 92 -3.35 -4.83 -23.61
CA ILE A 92 -3.94 -4.88 -24.94
C ILE A 92 -2.81 -4.72 -25.93
N TYR A 93 -2.72 -5.66 -26.86
CA TYR A 93 -1.72 -5.67 -27.91
C TYR A 93 -2.37 -5.54 -29.28
N ASN A 94 -1.76 -4.77 -30.14
CA ASN A 94 -2.09 -4.73 -31.55
C ASN A 94 -1.68 -6.05 -32.20
N HIS A 95 -2.64 -6.75 -32.81
CA HIS A 95 -2.38 -8.02 -33.47
C HIS A 95 -3.04 -8.09 -34.84
N LYS A 96 -2.27 -8.43 -35.88
CA LYS A 96 -2.76 -8.45 -37.26
C LYS A 96 -3.79 -9.56 -37.53
N LEU A 97 -3.79 -10.63 -36.74
CA LEU A 97 -4.74 -11.75 -36.91
C LEU A 97 -6.13 -11.47 -36.32
N PHE A 98 -6.23 -10.59 -35.32
CA PHE A 98 -7.50 -10.29 -34.64
C PHE A 98 -8.04 -8.95 -35.13
N THR A 99 -9.16 -8.95 -35.84
CA THR A 99 -9.70 -7.76 -36.50
C THR A 99 -10.03 -6.64 -35.52
N GLU A 100 -10.50 -7.02 -34.33
CA GLU A 100 -10.85 -6.16 -33.20
C GLU A 100 -9.62 -5.43 -32.64
N CYS A 101 -8.44 -6.04 -32.73
CA CYS A 101 -7.20 -5.49 -32.17
C CYS A 101 -6.28 -4.82 -33.21
N LYS A 102 -6.64 -4.84 -34.50
CA LYS A 102 -5.81 -4.27 -35.59
C LYS A 102 -5.56 -2.77 -35.45
N GLN A 103 -6.53 -2.05 -34.89
CA GLN A 103 -6.47 -0.59 -34.74
C GLN A 103 -6.16 -0.14 -33.30
N LEU A 104 -5.99 -1.09 -32.37
CA LEU A 104 -5.69 -0.77 -30.98
C LEU A 104 -4.22 -0.42 -30.80
N VAL A 105 -3.95 0.51 -29.88
CA VAL A 105 -2.59 0.85 -29.44
C VAL A 105 -2.16 -0.12 -28.34
N ASN A 106 -0.88 -0.49 -28.34
CA ASN A 106 -0.31 -1.30 -27.27
C ASN A 106 -0.38 -0.51 -25.95
N SER A 107 -1.17 -0.98 -25.00
CA SER A 107 -1.44 -0.26 -23.75
C SER A 107 -1.83 -1.22 -22.62
N PHE A 108 -1.76 -0.75 -21.39
CA PHE A 108 -2.28 -1.46 -20.23
C PHE A 108 -3.66 -0.88 -19.89
N LEU A 109 -4.69 -1.70 -19.96
CA LEU A 109 -6.03 -1.31 -19.55
C LEU A 109 -6.18 -1.55 -18.05
N PRO A 110 -6.34 -0.49 -17.22
CA PRO A 110 -6.60 -0.66 -15.79
C PRO A 110 -8.02 -1.16 -15.61
N SER A 111 -8.19 -2.37 -15.05
CA SER A 111 -9.52 -2.96 -14.86
C SER A 111 -10.12 -2.49 -13.54
N PHE A 112 -9.39 -2.67 -12.44
CA PHE A 112 -9.78 -2.21 -11.11
C PHE A 112 -8.54 -2.10 -10.22
N TRP A 113 -8.68 -1.34 -9.15
CA TRP A 113 -7.73 -1.32 -8.05
C TRP A 113 -8.45 -1.67 -6.74
N LEU A 114 -7.71 -2.22 -5.79
CA LEU A 114 -8.21 -2.68 -4.51
C LEU A 114 -7.49 -1.93 -3.39
N ASP A 115 -8.21 -1.59 -2.32
CA ASP A 115 -7.67 -1.10 -1.03
C ASP A 115 -7.95 -2.16 0.03
N LEU A 116 -6.91 -2.91 0.41
CA LEU A 116 -6.97 -3.90 1.48
C LEU A 116 -6.41 -3.26 2.75
N ARG A 117 -7.28 -3.11 3.75
CA ARG A 117 -6.90 -2.57 5.07
C ARG A 117 -6.94 -3.67 6.11
N VAL A 118 -5.83 -3.82 6.81
CA VAL A 118 -5.69 -4.72 7.95
C VAL A 118 -5.55 -3.84 9.18
N ALA A 119 -6.44 -4.02 10.14
CA ALA A 119 -6.38 -3.34 11.43
C ALA A 119 -6.53 -4.37 12.55
N THR A 120 -5.59 -4.36 13.49
CA THR A 120 -5.72 -5.14 14.72
C THR A 120 -6.83 -4.54 15.59
N ARG A 121 -7.64 -5.41 16.20
CA ARG A 121 -8.68 -4.96 17.15
C ARG A 121 -8.06 -4.31 18.38
N ASP A 122 -8.80 -3.39 18.98
CA ASP A 122 -8.31 -2.55 20.09
C ASP A 122 -7.77 -3.39 21.27
N TYR A 123 -8.47 -4.44 21.69
CA TYR A 123 -8.01 -5.30 22.79
C TYR A 123 -6.64 -5.95 22.53
N ALA A 124 -6.36 -6.32 21.27
CA ALA A 124 -5.11 -6.96 20.91
C ALA A 124 -3.99 -5.92 20.79
N ARG A 125 -4.31 -4.72 20.31
CA ARG A 125 -3.39 -3.58 20.29
C ARG A 125 -2.98 -3.18 21.70
N ASP A 126 -3.94 -3.07 22.62
CA ASP A 126 -3.71 -2.68 24.01
C ASP A 126 -2.87 -3.73 24.75
N TYR A 127 -3.15 -5.02 24.51
CA TYR A 127 -2.35 -6.11 25.07
C TYR A 127 -0.89 -6.05 24.59
N ILE A 128 -0.66 -5.85 23.29
CA ILE A 128 0.69 -5.70 22.74
C ILE A 128 1.37 -4.47 23.35
N TYR A 129 0.69 -3.33 23.45
CA TYR A 129 1.25 -2.11 24.03
C TYR A 129 1.64 -2.29 25.51
N PHE A 130 0.76 -2.87 26.30
CA PHE A 130 0.99 -3.11 27.72
C PHE A 130 2.22 -4.00 27.95
N ASN A 131 2.31 -5.12 27.23
CA ASN A 131 3.41 -6.07 27.44
C ASN A 131 4.75 -5.56 26.88
N THR A 132 4.74 -4.76 25.82
CA THR A 132 5.98 -4.32 25.14
C THR A 132 6.53 -3.00 25.64
N THR A 133 5.67 -2.11 26.13
CA THR A 133 6.07 -0.75 26.52
C THR A 133 5.88 -0.51 28.00
N VAL A 134 4.73 -0.90 28.56
CA VAL A 134 4.39 -0.58 29.96
C VAL A 134 5.17 -1.44 30.95
N ILE A 135 5.12 -2.77 30.81
CA ILE A 135 5.81 -3.68 31.74
C ILE A 135 7.33 -3.42 31.77
N PRO A 136 8.05 -3.33 30.64
CA PRO A 136 9.49 -3.07 30.67
C PRO A 136 9.83 -1.73 31.34
N ARG A 137 9.05 -0.67 31.11
CA ARG A 137 9.26 0.63 31.76
C ARG A 137 9.06 0.57 33.28
N ILE A 138 8.10 -0.22 33.75
CA ILE A 138 7.89 -0.45 35.19
C ILE A 138 9.06 -1.22 35.80
N ILE A 139 9.50 -2.30 35.16
CA ILE A 139 10.61 -3.15 35.65
C ILE A 139 11.93 -2.36 35.67
N LEU A 140 12.18 -1.55 34.64
CA LEU A 140 13.40 -0.75 34.51
C LEU A 140 13.38 0.52 35.37
N GLY A 141 12.30 0.77 36.12
CA GLY A 141 12.23 1.90 37.06
C GLY A 141 12.13 3.28 36.40
N GLU A 142 11.85 3.35 35.10
CA GLU A 142 11.73 4.60 34.34
C GLU A 142 10.31 5.21 34.39
N SER A 143 9.39 4.60 35.16
CA SER A 143 8.00 5.04 35.24
C SER A 143 7.74 5.96 36.44
N GLU A 144 7.48 7.25 36.18
CA GLU A 144 6.50 8.00 36.98
C GLU A 144 5.13 7.33 36.78
N ILE A 145 4.76 6.40 37.67
CA ILE A 145 3.44 5.80 37.67
C ILE A 145 2.48 6.79 38.32
N LYS A 146 1.69 7.50 37.51
CA LYS A 146 0.48 8.15 38.01
C LYS A 146 -0.64 7.13 38.08
N CYS A 147 -0.76 6.49 39.24
CA CYS A 147 -1.94 5.73 39.59
C CYS A 147 -3.16 6.66 39.54
N TYR A 148 -4.12 6.35 38.68
CA TYR A 148 -5.44 6.95 38.76
C TYR A 148 -6.15 6.34 39.97
N ASP A 149 -6.34 7.13 41.03
CA ASP A 149 -6.99 6.70 42.26
C ASP A 149 -8.51 6.91 42.13
N PRO A 150 -9.35 5.86 42.09
CA PRO A 150 -10.78 6.01 41.82
C PRO A 150 -11.57 6.67 42.96
N ILE A 151 -10.93 6.95 44.11
CA ILE A 151 -11.56 7.58 45.28
C ILE A 151 -11.35 9.11 45.31
N ILE A 152 -10.27 9.62 44.71
CA ILE A 152 -9.95 11.05 44.72
C ILE A 152 -9.78 11.48 43.28
N GLY A 153 -10.84 12.03 42.68
CA GLY A 153 -10.89 12.49 41.28
C GLY A 153 -9.97 13.67 40.99
N LYS A 154 -8.65 13.50 41.11
CA LYS A 154 -7.63 14.47 40.77
C LYS A 154 -6.49 13.79 40.03
N LEU A 155 -6.33 14.20 38.77
CA LEU A 155 -5.14 13.95 37.98
C LEU A 155 -4.08 14.97 38.46
N ASP A 156 -3.14 14.54 39.30
CA ASP A 156 -2.01 15.41 39.63
C ASP A 156 -1.13 15.53 38.39
N GLY A 157 -0.99 16.77 37.91
CA GLY A 157 -0.68 17.12 36.53
C GLY A 157 0.73 16.77 36.07
N GLY A 158 0.89 16.52 34.76
CA GLY A 158 2.22 16.65 34.13
C GLY A 158 2.49 15.88 32.84
N ALA A 159 1.78 14.78 32.52
CA ALA A 159 2.24 13.88 31.46
C ALA A 159 1.23 13.63 30.31
N PHE A 160 0.18 14.44 30.20
CA PHE A 160 -0.82 14.31 29.12
C PHE A 160 -0.65 15.35 27.99
N ARG A 161 0.56 15.91 27.81
CA ARG A 161 0.81 16.95 26.80
C ARG A 161 1.77 16.58 25.67
N GLU A 162 2.32 15.37 25.63
CA GLU A 162 3.37 15.05 24.65
C GLU A 162 3.02 13.98 23.61
N TRP A 163 1.73 13.62 23.50
CA TRP A 163 1.23 12.77 22.40
C TRP A 163 -0.05 13.31 21.75
N VAL A 164 -0.30 14.61 21.88
CA VAL A 164 -1.22 15.35 21.03
C VAL A 164 -0.45 16.52 20.48
N GLY A 165 0.14 16.34 19.29
CA GLY A 165 0.45 17.49 18.46
C GLY A 165 -0.83 18.32 18.34
N SER A 166 -0.76 19.58 18.74
CA SER A 166 -1.83 20.55 18.67
C SER A 166 -2.66 20.41 17.38
N PRO A 167 -3.99 20.27 17.45
CA PRO A 167 -4.86 20.88 16.46
C PRO A 167 -5.14 22.29 16.97
N THR A 168 -4.27 23.24 16.61
CA THR A 168 -4.73 24.62 16.54
C THR A 168 -5.80 24.63 15.46
N VAL A 169 -7.04 24.82 15.90
CA VAL A 169 -8.19 25.14 15.06
C VAL A 169 -7.79 26.28 14.13
N GLN A 170 -7.66 25.99 12.83
CA GLN A 170 -7.87 27.01 11.80
C GLN A 170 -9.31 26.87 11.33
N ARG A 171 -10.09 27.90 11.68
CA ARG A 171 -11.28 28.32 10.95
C ARG A 171 -10.88 28.80 9.57
#